data_AF-A0A177E7C9-F1
#
_entry.id   AF-A0A177E7C9-F1
#
_cell.length_a   1.000
_cell.length_b   1.000
_cell.length_c   1.000
_cell.angle_alpha   90.00
_cell.angle_beta   90.00
_cell.angle_gamma   90.00
#
_symmetry.space_group_name_H-M   'P 1'
#
loop_
_entity.id
_entity.type
_entity.pdbx_description
1 polymer ?
#
loop_
_entity_poly.entity_id
_entity_poly.type
_entity_poly.pdbx_seq_one_letter_code
_entity_poly.pdbx_strand_id
1 'polypeptide(L)'
;MSDLREEVIEEAEIIKHAGEIPEVALWNSLHYLTEDPEGPKIELTPQEKSFLKGAVIERYLIIIKRDLTYENRDKSYYRGLERALINWQRLKTFVQKEGFSLDTLQKEVKFWLEDYLRKLTPEEKRKEASKIEEFLKLLKEKD
;
A
#
# COMPACT_ATOMS: atom_id res chain seq x y z
N MET A 1 16.49 -15.05 15.60
CA MET A 1 15.52 -15.00 14.49
C MET A 1 14.17 -14.75 15.12
N SER A 2 13.39 -13.84 14.56
CA SER A 2 12.03 -13.53 15.01
C SER A 2 11.17 -14.78 14.89
N ASP A 3 10.77 -15.38 16.02
CA ASP A 3 9.92 -16.58 16.03
C ASP A 3 8.46 -16.16 15.78
N LEU A 4 8.16 -15.82 14.52
CA LEU A 4 6.79 -15.56 14.10
C LEU A 4 6.07 -16.90 13.95
N ARG A 5 4.87 -16.99 14.52
CA ARG A 5 4.00 -18.15 14.32
C ARG A 5 3.58 -18.29 12.86
N GLU A 6 3.42 -19.53 12.41
CA GLU A 6 3.12 -19.86 11.00
C GLU A 6 1.80 -19.22 10.54
N GLU A 7 0.78 -19.24 11.39
CA GLU A 7 -0.54 -18.65 11.11
C GLU A 7 -0.45 -17.13 10.87
N VAL A 8 0.46 -16.44 11.56
CA VAL A 8 0.71 -15.00 11.36
C VAL A 8 1.40 -14.74 10.02
N ILE A 9 2.29 -15.64 9.60
CA ILE A 9 2.97 -15.56 8.31
C ILE A 9 1.97 -15.79 7.17
N GLU A 10 1.12 -16.81 7.30
CA GLU A 10 0.07 -17.11 6.32
C GLU A 10 -0.91 -15.95 6.15
N GLU A 11 -1.40 -15.37 7.24
CA GLU A 11 -2.29 -14.22 7.20
C GLU A 11 -1.62 -12.98 6.60
N ALA A 12 -0.32 -12.77 6.86
CA ALA A 12 0.44 -11.70 6.20
C ALA A 12 0.49 -11.89 4.67
N GLU A 13 0.65 -13.12 4.19
CA GLU A 13 0.62 -13.42 2.75
C GLU A 13 -0.80 -13.23 2.16
N ILE A 14 -1.84 -13.54 2.92
CA ILE A 14 -3.23 -13.25 2.52
C ILE A 14 -3.43 -11.73 2.35
N ILE A 15 -3.00 -10.91 3.31
CA ILE A 15 -3.06 -9.44 3.23
C ILE A 15 -2.36 -8.94 1.95
N LYS A 16 -1.19 -9.49 1.61
CA LYS A 16 -0.43 -9.11 0.41
C LYS A 16 -1.09 -9.48 -0.90
N HIS A 17 -2.03 -10.42 -0.91
CA HIS A 17 -2.68 -10.89 -2.14
C HIS A 17 -4.17 -10.55 -2.22
N ALA A 18 -4.75 -10.04 -1.13
CA ALA A 18 -6.15 -9.69 -1.02
C ALA A 18 -6.60 -8.72 -2.13
N GLY A 19 -7.80 -8.98 -2.69
CA GLY A 19 -8.42 -8.15 -3.73
C GLY A 19 -9.10 -6.88 -3.19
N GLU A 20 -9.15 -6.72 -1.87
CA GLU A 20 -9.78 -5.61 -1.16
C GLU A 20 -8.77 -4.53 -0.71
N ILE A 21 -9.24 -3.58 0.10
CA ILE A 21 -8.39 -2.54 0.69
C ILE A 21 -7.47 -3.20 1.73
N PRO A 22 -6.14 -2.93 1.72
CA PRO A 22 -5.19 -3.61 2.60
C PRO A 22 -5.52 -3.58 4.10
N GLU A 23 -6.05 -2.49 4.64
CA GLU A 23 -6.47 -2.42 6.05
C GLU A 23 -7.71 -3.27 6.36
N VAL A 24 -8.59 -3.49 5.38
CA VAL A 24 -9.73 -4.39 5.54
C VAL A 24 -9.24 -5.82 5.61
N ALA A 25 -8.30 -6.21 4.74
CA ALA A 25 -7.65 -7.50 4.81
C ALA A 25 -6.92 -7.70 6.16
N LEU A 26 -6.22 -6.67 6.67
CA LEU A 26 -5.64 -6.72 8.01
C LEU A 26 -6.70 -6.93 9.10
N TRP A 27 -7.83 -6.24 9.03
CA TRP A 27 -8.90 -6.40 10.01
C TRP A 27 -9.46 -7.82 9.98
N ASN A 28 -9.69 -8.38 8.79
CA ASN A 28 -10.12 -9.77 8.61
C ASN A 28 -9.10 -10.75 9.22
N SER A 29 -7.81 -10.57 8.94
CA SER A 29 -6.74 -11.40 9.51
C SER A 29 -6.65 -11.28 11.03
N LEU A 30 -6.80 -10.09 11.60
CA LEU A 30 -6.81 -9.91 13.05
C LEU A 30 -8.01 -10.65 13.67
N HIS A 31 -9.21 -10.50 13.10
CA HIS A 31 -10.39 -11.20 13.58
C HIS A 31 -10.23 -12.71 13.52
N TYR A 32 -9.75 -13.25 12.39
CA TYR A 32 -9.45 -14.68 12.25
C TYR A 32 -8.48 -15.16 13.32
N LEU A 33 -7.35 -14.47 13.50
CA LEU A 33 -6.31 -14.89 14.43
C LEU A 33 -6.76 -14.82 15.90
N THR A 34 -7.59 -13.84 16.29
CA THR A 34 -7.84 -13.55 17.71
C THR A 34 -9.25 -13.87 18.21
N GLU A 35 -10.27 -13.89 17.35
CA GLU A 35 -11.67 -13.89 17.76
C GLU A 35 -12.53 -14.97 17.07
N ASP A 36 -12.21 -15.32 15.82
CA ASP A 36 -13.03 -16.20 14.99
C ASP A 36 -13.20 -17.59 15.66
N PRO A 37 -14.44 -18.11 15.78
CA PRO A 37 -14.70 -19.46 16.28
C PRO A 37 -13.90 -20.57 15.60
N GLU A 38 -13.65 -20.44 14.29
CA GLU A 38 -12.91 -21.38 13.44
C GLU A 38 -11.41 -21.01 13.32
N GLY A 39 -11.00 -19.87 13.90
CA GLY A 39 -9.62 -19.41 13.90
C GLY A 39 -8.80 -19.89 15.11
N PRO A 40 -7.49 -19.59 15.13
CA PRO A 40 -6.56 -20.11 16.15
C PRO A 40 -6.72 -19.49 17.55
N LYS A 41 -7.46 -18.39 17.69
CA LYS A 41 -7.76 -17.70 18.97
C LYS A 41 -6.50 -17.40 19.79
N ILE A 42 -5.49 -16.89 19.11
CA ILE A 42 -4.21 -16.55 19.71
C ILE A 42 -4.14 -15.08 20.13
N GLU A 43 -3.42 -14.81 21.21
CA GLU A 43 -3.02 -13.44 21.53
C GLU A 43 -1.76 -13.08 20.73
N LEU A 44 -1.84 -12.01 19.94
CA LEU A 44 -0.72 -11.55 19.10
C LEU A 44 0.25 -10.67 19.90
N THR A 45 1.54 -10.98 19.78
CA THR A 45 2.62 -10.15 20.32
C THR A 45 2.71 -8.82 19.54
N PRO A 46 3.33 -7.78 20.11
CA PRO A 46 3.58 -6.53 19.39
C PRO A 46 4.35 -6.72 18.08
N GLN A 47 5.28 -7.69 18.05
CA GLN A 47 6.09 -8.01 16.89
C GLN A 47 5.25 -8.59 15.74
N GLU A 48 4.34 -9.51 16.05
CA GLU A 48 3.42 -10.10 15.06
C GLU A 48 2.42 -9.08 14.53
N LYS A 49 1.87 -8.22 15.41
CA LYS A 49 1.02 -7.11 14.97
C LYS A 49 1.77 -6.17 14.02
N SER A 50 3.03 -5.86 14.34
CA SER A 50 3.88 -5.03 13.49
C SER A 50 4.15 -5.72 12.14
N PHE A 51 4.38 -7.03 12.14
CA PHE A 51 4.59 -7.83 10.93
C PHE A 51 3.37 -7.81 9.99
N LEU A 52 2.16 -8.03 10.52
CA LEU A 52 0.91 -7.94 9.75
C LEU A 52 0.68 -6.53 9.17
N LYS A 53 0.98 -5.48 9.94
CA LYS A 53 0.92 -4.09 9.44
C LYS A 53 1.96 -3.83 8.35
N GLY A 54 3.12 -4.47 8.42
CA GLY A 54 4.13 -4.46 7.35
C GLY A 54 3.58 -5.01 6.03
N ALA A 55 2.79 -6.07 6.07
CA ALA A 55 2.13 -6.63 4.88
C ALA A 55 1.12 -5.65 4.25
N VAL A 56 0.42 -4.85 5.05
CA VAL A 56 -0.47 -3.77 4.56
C VAL A 56 0.34 -2.73 3.77
N ILE A 57 1.46 -2.28 4.32
CA ILE A 57 2.36 -1.31 3.67
C ILE A 57 2.89 -1.88 2.36
N GLU A 58 3.38 -3.11 2.37
CA GLU A 58 3.89 -3.79 1.18
C GLU A 58 2.83 -3.89 0.08
N ARG A 59 1.60 -4.28 0.44
CA ARG A 59 0.49 -4.36 -0.52
C ARG A 59 0.15 -3.00 -1.12
N TYR A 60 0.13 -1.94 -0.31
CA TYR A 60 -0.09 -0.59 -0.81
C TYR A 60 0.96 -0.19 -1.84
N LEU A 61 2.24 -0.42 -1.54
CA LEU A 61 3.34 -0.11 -2.45
C LEU A 61 3.22 -0.90 -3.77
N ILE A 62 2.85 -2.18 -3.72
CA ILE A 62 2.62 -3.00 -4.92
C ILE A 62 1.52 -2.37 -5.80
N ILE A 63 0.39 -1.97 -5.20
CA ILE A 63 -0.74 -1.39 -5.94
C ILE A 63 -0.37 -0.03 -6.53
N ILE A 64 0.30 0.83 -5.75
CA ILE A 64 0.75 2.14 -6.19
C ILE A 64 1.76 2.00 -7.35
N LYS A 65 2.78 1.14 -7.18
CA LYS A 65 3.78 0.89 -8.22
C LYS A 65 3.16 0.37 -9.50
N ARG A 66 2.18 -0.55 -9.41
CA ARG A 66 1.43 -1.06 -10.57
C ARG A 66 0.84 0.10 -11.38
N ASP A 67 0.18 1.05 -10.70
CA ASP A 67 -0.50 2.18 -11.33
C ASP A 67 0.45 3.33 -11.71
N LEU A 68 1.66 3.36 -11.17
CA LEU A 68 2.75 4.27 -11.55
C LEU A 68 3.76 3.63 -12.53
N THR A 69 3.50 2.42 -13.05
CA THR A 69 4.34 1.81 -14.09
C THR A 69 3.71 2.12 -15.44
N TYR A 70 4.40 2.92 -16.27
CA TYR A 70 3.87 3.36 -17.56
C TYR A 70 3.52 2.19 -18.50
N GLU A 71 4.34 1.15 -18.51
CA GLU A 71 4.17 -0.06 -19.34
C GLU A 71 2.91 -0.86 -18.97
N ASN A 72 2.31 -0.60 -17.81
CA ASN A 72 1.07 -1.24 -17.41
C ASN A 72 -0.17 -0.61 -18.04
N ARG A 73 -0.09 0.56 -18.69
CA ARG A 73 -1.26 1.30 -19.18
C ARG A 73 -2.15 0.53 -20.16
N ASP A 74 -1.56 -0.42 -20.89
CA ASP A 74 -2.28 -1.29 -21.83
C ASP A 74 -2.79 -2.60 -21.20
N LYS A 75 -2.63 -2.77 -19.88
CA LYS A 75 -2.96 -3.99 -19.16
C LYS A 75 -4.31 -3.84 -18.45
N SER A 76 -5.11 -4.90 -18.46
CA SER A 76 -6.45 -4.91 -17.85
C SER A 76 -6.46 -4.62 -16.34
N TYR A 77 -5.34 -4.86 -15.66
CA TYR A 77 -5.18 -4.60 -14.22
C TYR A 77 -4.76 -3.16 -13.89
N TYR A 78 -4.41 -2.34 -14.87
CA TYR A 78 -4.05 -0.94 -14.65
C TYR A 78 -5.28 -0.12 -14.30
N ARG A 79 -5.18 0.71 -13.26
CA ARG A 79 -6.31 1.51 -12.75
C ARG A 79 -6.07 3.01 -12.82
N GLY A 80 -4.88 3.46 -13.19
CA GLY A 80 -4.61 4.88 -13.39
C GLY A 80 -4.00 5.62 -12.20
N LEU A 81 -3.45 6.80 -12.50
CA LEU A 81 -2.84 7.71 -11.54
C LEU A 81 -3.77 8.08 -10.38
N GLU A 82 -5.07 8.18 -10.63
CA GLU A 82 -6.09 8.46 -9.60
C GLU A 82 -6.15 7.37 -8.54
N ARG A 83 -6.04 6.11 -8.95
CA ARG A 83 -6.04 4.98 -8.01
C ARG A 83 -4.74 4.94 -7.21
N ALA A 84 -3.61 5.25 -7.84
CA ALA A 84 -2.34 5.41 -7.14
C ALA A 84 -2.39 6.52 -6.08
N LEU A 85 -2.99 7.67 -6.41
CA LEU A 85 -3.15 8.82 -5.52
C LEU A 85 -3.97 8.48 -4.27
N ILE A 86 -5.15 7.88 -4.47
CA ILE A 86 -6.03 7.47 -3.36
C ILE A 86 -5.32 6.47 -2.45
N ASN A 87 -4.61 5.50 -3.03
CA ASN A 87 -3.86 4.51 -2.24
C ASN A 87 -2.65 5.12 -1.52
N TRP A 88 -2.00 6.12 -2.10
CA TRP A 88 -0.95 6.87 -1.41
C TRP A 88 -1.50 7.64 -0.20
N GLN A 89 -2.65 8.30 -0.33
CA GLN A 89 -3.31 8.96 0.80
C GLN A 89 -3.64 7.98 1.92
N ARG A 90 -4.22 6.82 1.59
CA ARG A 90 -4.53 5.77 2.57
C ARG A 90 -3.28 5.22 3.25
N LEU A 91 -2.25 4.89 2.47
CA LEU A 91 -0.97 4.44 3.01
C LEU A 91 -0.39 5.49 3.98
N LYS A 92 -0.37 6.77 3.60
CA LYS A 92 0.11 7.87 4.45
C LYS A 92 -0.65 7.91 5.78
N THR A 93 -1.98 7.90 5.73
CA THR A 93 -2.81 7.87 6.95
C THR A 93 -2.55 6.63 7.80
N PHE A 94 -2.41 5.46 7.19
CA PHE A 94 -2.14 4.21 7.89
C PHE A 94 -0.79 4.26 8.60
N VAL A 95 0.30 4.60 7.91
CA VAL A 95 1.64 4.60 8.53
C VAL A 95 1.76 5.62 9.65
N GLN A 96 1.14 6.79 9.51
CA GLN A 96 1.10 7.81 10.56
C GLN A 96 0.36 7.29 11.80
N LYS A 97 -0.83 6.72 11.61
CA LYS A 97 -1.64 6.17 12.71
C LYS A 97 -0.91 5.04 13.43
N GLU A 98 -0.19 4.21 12.69
CA GLU A 98 0.49 3.03 13.22
C GLU A 98 1.95 3.29 13.68
N GLY A 99 2.44 4.53 13.55
CA GLY A 99 3.77 4.94 14.02
C GLY A 99 4.95 4.48 13.14
N PHE A 100 4.71 4.16 11.87
CA PHE A 100 5.74 3.82 10.89
C PHE A 100 6.31 5.08 10.22
N SER A 101 7.57 5.02 9.78
CA SER A 101 8.21 6.14 9.06
C SER A 101 7.72 6.21 7.61
N LEU A 102 7.33 7.41 7.19
CA LEU A 102 6.94 7.71 5.82
C LEU A 102 8.15 7.98 4.89
N ASP A 103 9.32 8.31 5.44
CA ASP A 103 10.46 8.87 4.70
C ASP A 103 10.94 7.98 3.55
N THR A 104 11.07 6.67 3.80
CA THR A 104 11.52 5.70 2.79
C THR A 104 10.43 5.48 1.74
N LEU A 105 9.19 5.32 2.17
CA LEU A 105 8.03 5.07 1.31
C LEU A 105 7.79 6.24 0.35
N GLN A 106 7.92 7.46 0.85
CA GLN A 106 7.78 8.70 0.07
C GLN A 106 8.86 8.80 -1.02
N LYS A 107 10.11 8.41 -0.72
CA LYS A 107 11.18 8.38 -1.72
C LYS A 107 10.90 7.37 -2.83
N GLU A 108 10.41 6.19 -2.49
CA GLU A 108 10.06 5.15 -3.46
C GLU A 108 8.92 5.59 -4.38
N VAL A 109 7.81 6.07 -3.81
CA VAL A 109 6.65 6.52 -4.59
C VAL A 109 7.00 7.73 -5.45
N LYS A 110 7.82 8.66 -4.93
CA LYS A 110 8.33 9.78 -5.72
C LYS A 110 9.16 9.30 -6.91
N PHE A 111 10.05 8.34 -6.72
CA PHE A 111 10.85 7.76 -7.80
C PHE A 111 9.96 7.12 -8.88
N TRP A 112 8.94 6.34 -8.50
CA TRP A 112 8.01 5.75 -9.47
C TRP A 112 7.18 6.81 -10.20
N LEU A 113 6.71 7.84 -9.51
CA LEU A 113 5.98 8.93 -10.13
C LEU A 113 6.86 9.68 -11.14
N GLU A 114 8.10 10.00 -10.77
CA GLU A 114 9.05 10.66 -11.68
C GLU A 114 9.33 9.80 -12.93
N ASP A 115 9.49 8.49 -12.77
CA ASP A 115 9.62 7.58 -13.92
C ASP A 115 8.39 7.59 -14.83
N TYR A 116 7.20 7.47 -14.24
CA TYR A 116 5.92 7.53 -14.94
C TYR A 116 5.79 8.83 -15.75
N LEU A 117 6.04 9.97 -15.11
CA LEU A 117 5.90 11.29 -15.72
C LEU A 117 6.91 11.54 -16.86
N ARG A 118 8.10 10.95 -16.80
CA ARG A 118 9.09 11.04 -17.89
C ARG A 118 8.60 10.37 -19.16
N LYS A 119 7.80 9.30 -19.03
CA LYS A 119 7.30 8.50 -20.16
C LYS A 119 6.00 9.03 -20.76
N LEU A 120 5.27 9.89 -20.04
CA LEU A 120 4.06 10.53 -20.58
C LEU A 120 4.35 11.48 -21.74
N THR A 121 3.53 11.43 -22.78
CA THR A 121 3.49 12.41 -23.86
C THR A 121 2.96 13.77 -23.37
N PRO A 122 3.19 14.88 -24.10
CA PRO A 122 2.64 16.18 -23.73
C PRO A 122 1.10 16.22 -23.63
N GLU A 123 0.40 15.42 -24.44
CA GLU A 123 -1.06 15.35 -24.40
C GLU A 123 -1.55 14.63 -23.14
N GLU A 124 -0.92 13.52 -22.77
CA GLU A 124 -1.25 12.75 -21.58
C GLU A 124 -1.00 13.57 -20.31
N LYS A 125 0.13 14.30 -20.26
CA LYS A 125 0.41 15.24 -19.16
C LYS A 125 -0.69 16.28 -19.00
N ARG A 126 -1.23 16.82 -20.09
CA ARG A 126 -2.34 17.78 -20.02
C ARG A 126 -3.62 17.12 -19.50
N LYS A 127 -3.92 15.90 -19.94
CA LYS A 127 -5.10 15.13 -19.48
C LYS A 127 -5.04 14.80 -17.98
N GLU A 128 -3.83 14.55 -17.46
CA GLU A 128 -3.62 14.16 -16.06
C GLU A 128 -3.16 15.32 -15.15
N ALA A 129 -3.03 16.55 -15.69
CA ALA A 129 -2.35 17.67 -15.03
C ALA A 129 -2.80 17.91 -13.58
N SER A 130 -4.10 17.97 -13.33
CA SER A 130 -4.66 18.18 -11.99
C SER A 130 -4.28 17.05 -11.01
N LYS A 131 -4.32 15.79 -11.47
CA LYS A 131 -3.95 14.63 -10.65
C LYS A 131 -2.45 14.61 -10.35
N ILE A 132 -1.64 14.99 -11.34
CA ILE A 132 -0.18 15.10 -11.19
C ILE A 132 0.15 16.17 -10.15
N GLU A 133 -0.47 17.35 -10.24
CA GLU A 133 -0.27 18.44 -9.30
C GLU A 133 -0.64 18.04 -7.88
N GLU A 134 -1.80 17.40 -7.69
CA GLU A 134 -2.24 16.90 -6.40
C GLU A 134 -1.29 15.85 -5.82
N PHE A 135 -0.85 14.88 -6.63
CA PHE A 135 0.10 13.85 -6.18
C PHE A 135 1.42 14.48 -5.73
N LEU A 136 1.96 15.42 -6.53
CA LEU A 136 3.19 16.12 -6.19
C LEU A 136 3.04 16.98 -4.93
N LYS A 137 1.86 17.55 -4.67
CA LYS A 137 1.58 18.30 -3.44
C LYS A 137 1.64 17.37 -2.23
N LEU A 138 0.93 16.23 -2.27
CA LEU A 138 0.92 15.26 -1.17
C LEU A 138 2.29 14.66 -0.89
N LEU A 139 3.13 14.49 -1.92
CA LEU A 139 4.52 14.05 -1.78
C LEU A 139 5.46 15.15 -1.28
N LYS A 140 5.03 16.40 -1.14
CA LYS A 140 5.84 17.51 -0.59
C LYS A 140 5.44 17.92 0.82
N GLU A 141 4.22 17.58 1.23
CA GLU A 141 3.76 17.80 2.60
C GLU A 141 4.67 17.04 3.55
N LYS A 142 5.47 17.78 4.32
CA LYS A 142 6.15 17.26 5.50
C LYS A 142 5.09 17.10 6.58
N ASP A 143 5.11 15.95 7.23
CA ASP A 143 4.33 15.70 8.44
C ASP A 143 4.85 16.53 9.62
#